data_AF-A0A9Q1GF08-F1
#
_entry.id   AF-A0A9Q1GF08-F1
#
_cell.length_a   1.000
_cell.length_b   1.000
_cell.length_c   1.000
_cell.angle_alpha   90.00
_cell.angle_beta   90.00
_cell.angle_gamma   90.00
#
_symmetry.space_group_name_H-M   'P 1'
#
loop_
_entity.id
_entity.type
_entity.pdbx_description
1 polymer ?
#
loop_
_entity_poly.entity_id
_entity_poly.type
_entity_poly.pdbx_seq_one_letter_code
_entity_poly.pdbx_strand_id
1 'polypeptide(L)' 'MAQVPLRILPGTGQEMLYNLYPLMAGYQSLPSLNINLLRFPGINSQLLRRYLPSRIFVKPQGRQADETSIANMGQGML' A
#
# COMPACT_ATOMS: atom_id res chain seq x y z
N MET A 1 -5.08 -10.62 17.49
CA MET A 1 -5.08 -9.61 16.41
C MET A 1 -5.12 -8.26 17.09
N ALA A 2 -4.06 -7.47 17.04
CA ALA A 2 -4.01 -6.19 17.73
C ALA A 2 -4.88 -5.16 17.01
N GLN A 3 -5.78 -4.52 17.74
CA GLN A 3 -6.54 -3.37 17.25
C GLN A 3 -6.08 -2.16 18.05
N VAL A 4 -5.70 -1.10 17.35
CA VAL A 4 -5.31 0.16 17.99
C VAL A 4 -6.49 1.12 17.83
N PRO A 5 -7.23 1.43 18.91
CA PRO A 5 -8.28 2.43 18.84
C PRO A 5 -7.64 3.82 18.70
N LEU A 6 -8.01 4.54 17.66
CA LEU A 6 -7.49 5.88 17.39
C LEU A 6 -8.65 6.88 17.31
N ARG A 7 -8.49 8.04 17.97
CA ARG A 7 -9.49 9.11 17.98
C ARG A 7 -9.02 10.27 17.13
N ILE A 8 -9.71 10.51 16.01
CA ILE A 8 -9.45 11.66 15.13
C ILE A 8 -10.36 12.81 15.55
N LEU A 9 -9.78 14.00 15.75
CA LEU A 9 -10.53 15.21 16.09
C LEU A 9 -11.02 15.91 14.81
N PRO A 10 -12.16 16.64 14.86
CA PRO A 10 -12.56 17.53 13.77
C PRO A 10 -11.44 18.52 13.43
N GLY A 11 -11.09 18.65 12.14
CA GLY A 11 -10.14 19.65 11.66
C GLY A 11 -8.69 19.20 11.61
N THR A 12 -8.36 17.99 12.06
CA THR A 12 -7.01 17.42 11.98
C THR A 12 -6.94 16.33 10.92
N GLY A 13 -6.00 16.43 9.97
CA GLY A 13 -5.63 15.32 9.10
C GLY A 13 -4.80 14.32 9.88
N GLN A 14 -5.15 13.04 9.81
CA GLN A 14 -4.39 11.95 10.42
C GLN A 14 -3.79 11.09 9.31
N GLU A 15 -2.46 10.98 9.28
CA GLU A 15 -1.77 10.05 8.38
C GLU A 15 -1.56 8.71 9.08
N MET A 16 -1.77 7.61 8.34
CA MET A 16 -1.54 6.25 8.82
C MET A 16 -0.46 5.60 7.97
N LEU A 17 0.64 5.20 8.62
CA LEU A 17 1.77 4.53 7.97
C LEU A 17 1.67 3.03 8.21
N TYR A 18 1.71 2.25 7.12
CA TYR A 18 1.78 0.80 7.17
C TYR A 18 3.22 0.34 6.95
N ASN A 19 3.81 -0.33 7.93
CA ASN A 19 5.11 -0.98 7.78
C ASN A 19 4.91 -2.35 7.14
N LEU A 20 5.14 -2.44 5.83
CA LEU A 20 4.96 -3.66 5.05
C LEU A 20 6.27 -4.44 4.85
N TYR A 21 7.17 -4.38 5.84
CA TYR A 21 8.45 -5.09 5.77
C TYR A 21 8.28 -6.55 6.24
N PRO A 22 8.81 -7.54 5.51
CA PRO A 22 9.45 -7.44 4.19
C PRO A 22 8.44 -7.23 3.05
N LEU A 23 8.80 -6.41 2.06
CA LEU A 23 7.96 -6.12 0.90
C LEU A 23 7.85 -7.37 0.01
N MET A 24 6.68 -8.02 -0.01
CA MET A 24 6.38 -9.14 -0.89
C MET A 24 5.81 -8.64 -2.22
N ALA A 25 6.36 -9.11 -3.34
CA ALA A 25 5.83 -8.81 -4.67
C ALA A 25 4.42 -9.38 -4.86
N GLY A 26 3.59 -8.68 -5.62
CA GLY A 26 2.21 -9.09 -5.90
C GLY A 26 1.17 -8.37 -5.05
N TYR A 27 -0.02 -8.96 -4.96
CA TYR A 27 -1.14 -8.37 -4.22
C TYR A 27 -0.99 -8.64 -2.72
N GLN A 28 -0.82 -7.56 -1.94
CA GLN A 28 -0.82 -7.63 -0.48
C GLN A 28 -2.12 -7.05 0.09
N SER A 29 -2.69 -7.75 1.08
CA SER A 29 -3.83 -7.24 1.84
C SER A 29 -3.34 -6.25 2.89
N LEU A 30 -3.93 -5.06 2.93
CA LEU A 30 -3.73 -4.12 4.01
C LEU A 30 -4.53 -4.58 5.24
N PRO A 31 -4.07 -4.25 6.46
CA PRO A 31 -4.86 -4.43 7.67
C PRO A 31 -6.21 -3.73 7.56
N SER A 32 -7.27 -4.39 8.01
CA SER A 32 -8.62 -3.80 7.99
C SER A 32 -8.71 -2.63 8.96
N LEU A 33 -8.83 -1.41 8.43
CA LEU A 33 -9.09 -0.22 9.24
C LEU A 33 -10.59 -0.13 9.57
N ASN A 34 -10.93 -0.13 10.86
CA ASN A 34 -12.29 0.08 11.33
C ASN A 34 -12.45 1.54 11.78
N ILE A 35 -13.19 2.33 11.00
CA ILE A 35 -13.47 3.73 11.32
C ILE A 35 -14.83 3.82 11.98
N ASN A 36 -14.88 4.41 13.17
CA ASN A 36 -16.13 4.67 13.89
C ASN A 36 -16.30 6.18 14.07
N LEU A 37 -17.37 6.73 13.49
CA LEU A 37 -17.68 8.16 13.56
C LEU A 37 -18.59 8.40 14.76
N LEU A 38 -18.02 8.80 15.90
CA LEU A 38 -18.76 9.09 17.14
C LEU A 38 -19.90 10.12 16.95
N ARG A 39 -19.77 11.03 15.98
CA ARG A 39 -20.80 12.04 15.65
C ARG A 39 -21.85 11.57 14.66
N PHE A 40 -21.63 10.45 13.98
CA PHE A 40 -22.55 9.89 12.98
C PHE A 40 -22.77 8.40 13.25
N PRO A 41 -23.56 8.05 14.28
CA PRO A 41 -23.79 6.66 14.68
C PRO A 41 -24.47 5.78 13.61
N GLY A 42 -25.02 6.40 12.55
CA GLY A 42 -25.63 5.70 11.41
C GLY A 42 -24.69 5.40 10.24
N ILE A 43 -23.46 5.93 10.23
CA ILE A 43 -22.51 5.64 9.16
C ILE A 43 -21.90 4.26 9.41
N ASN A 44 -22.27 3.30 8.57
CA ASN A 44 -21.79 1.95 8.65
C ASN A 44 -20.29 1.90 8.30
N SER A 45 -19.45 1.41 9.22
CA SER A 45 -18.01 1.25 8.99
C SER A 45 -17.72 0.33 7.78
N GLN A 46 -18.65 -0.57 7.45
CA GLN A 46 -18.61 -1.41 6.25
C GLN A 46 -18.70 -0.59 4.95
N LEU A 47 -19.35 0.57 4.96
CA LEU A 47 -19.42 1.47 3.80
C LEU A 47 -18.09 2.23 3.65
N LEU A 48 -17.54 2.78 4.74
CA LEU A 48 -16.21 3.41 4.74
C LEU A 48 -15.11 2.45 4.28
N ARG A 49 -15.18 1.18 4.66
CA ARG A 49 -14.20 0.17 4.24
C ARG A 49 -14.16 -0.05 2.73
N ARG A 50 -15.22 0.31 1.98
CA ARG A 50 -15.24 0.28 0.51
C ARG A 50 -14.52 1.47 -0.12
N TYR A 51 -14.41 2.58 0.60
CA TYR A 51 -13.66 3.76 0.17
C TYR A 51 -12.19 3.70 0.57
N LEU A 52 -11.84 2.86 1.55
CA LEU A 52 -10.46 2.67 1.98
C LEU A 52 -9.80 1.55 1.16
N PRO A 53 -8.58 1.78 0.64
CA PRO A 53 -7.84 0.73 -0.02
C PRO A 53 -7.56 -0.42 0.96
N SER A 54 -8.02 -1.62 0.64
CA SER A 54 -7.81 -2.84 1.44
C SER A 54 -6.72 -3.74 0.85
N ARG A 55 -6.25 -3.43 -0.36
CA ARG A 55 -5.26 -4.24 -1.08
C ARG A 55 -4.37 -3.31 -1.88
N ILE A 56 -3.08 -3.59 -1.85
CA ILE A 56 -2.08 -2.92 -2.68
C ILE A 56 -1.42 -3.94 -3.59
N PHE A 57 -0.87 -3.46 -4.71
CA PHE A 57 0.00 -4.25 -5.56
C PHE A 57 1.43 -3.74 -5.41
N VAL A 58 2.32 -4.61 -4.95
CA VAL A 58 3.74 -4.33 -4.90
C VAL A 58 4.35 -4.81 -6.21
N LYS A 59 4.80 -3.87 -7.05
CA LYS A 59 5.48 -4.19 -8.30
C LYS A 59 6.78 -4.95 -7.96
N PRO A 60 6.95 -6.21 -8.40
CA PRO A 60 8.23 -6.89 -8.26
C PRO A 60 9.30 -6.06 -8.95
N GLN A 61 10.41 -5.79 -8.26
CA GLN A 61 11.62 -5.34 -8.92
C GLN A 61 12.16 -6.53 -9.71
N GLY A 62 11.69 -6.71 -10.94
CA GLY A 62 12.38 -7.55 -11.90
C GLY A 62 13.80 -7.00 -12.07
N ARG A 63 14.80 -7.87 -12.25
CA ARG A 63 16.11 -7.43 -12.77
C ARG A 63 15.81 -6.48 -13.92
N GLN A 64 16.27 -5.25 -13.82
CA GLN A 64 16.44 -4.42 -15.01
C GLN A 64 17.29 -5.29 -15.92
N ALA A 65 16.68 -5.88 -16.94
CA ALA A 65 17.45 -6.55 -17.98
C ALA A 65 18.34 -5.43 -18.49
N ASP A 66 19.63 -5.57 -18.21
CA ASP A 66 20.68 -4.62 -18.45
C ASP A 66 20.58 -4.14 -19.90
N GLU A 67 19.93 -2.99 -20.12
CA GLU A 67 19.85 -2.35 -21.44
C GLU A 67 21.27 -2.00 -21.94
N THR A 68 22.23 -1.96 -21.00
CA THR A 68 23.69 -1.85 -21.20
C THR A 68 24.37 -3.10 -21.75
N SER A 69 23.81 -4.31 -21.62
CA SER A 69 24.43 -5.56 -22.09
C SER A 69 24.20 -5.80 -23.59
N ILE A 70 23.15 -5.20 -24.15
CA ILE A 70 22.80 -5.34 -25.56
C ILE A 70 23.65 -4.41 -26.44
N ALA A 71 24.15 -3.30 -25.89
CA ALA A 71 25.01 -2.34 -26.61
C ALA A 71 26.46 -2.82 -26.81
N ASN A 72 26.95 -3.78 -26.01
CA ASN A 72 28.35 -4.23 -26.04
C ASN A 72 28.61 -5.53 -26.83
N MET A 73 27.60 -6.13 -27.46
CA MET A 73 27.79 -7.30 -28.33
C MET A 73 28.08 -6.94 -29.80
N GLY A 74 28.15 -5.64 -30.14
CA GLY A 74 28.37 -5.15 -31.51
C GLY A 74 29.75 -4.55 -31.81
N GLN A 75 30.67 -4.45 -30.85
CA GLN A 75 32.04 -3.99 -31.10
C GLN A 75 33.04 -5.11 -30.83
N GLY A 76 33.18 -5.96 -31.83
CA GLY A 76 34.14 -7.06 -31.85
C GLY A 76 34.37 -7.55 -33.26
N MET A 77 34.50 -6.65 -34.25
CA MET A 77 35.09 -6.94 -35.56
C MET A 77 35.71 -5.67 -36.15
N LEU A 78 36.97 -5.83 -36.58
CA LEU A 78 37.94 -4.88 -37.16
C LEU A 78 38.96 -4.31 -36.17
#